data_AF-A0A437LWP7-F1
#
_entry.id   AF-A0A437LWP7-F1
#
_cell.length_a   1.000
_cell.length_b   1.000
_cell.length_c   1.000
_cell.angle_alpha   90.00
_cell.angle_beta   90.00
_cell.angle_gamma   90.00
#
_symmetry.space_group_name_H-M   'P 1'
#
loop_
_entity.id
_entity.type
_entity.pdbx_description
1 polymer ?
#
loop_
_entity_poly.entity_id
_entity_poly.type
_entity_poly.pdbx_seq_one_letter_code
_entity_poly.pdbx_strand_id
1 'polypeptide(L)'
;MVIPFEAIAPVATLVGLAAVGGWVFTTWLRIKNGYPLENSWGKSVYPKQNEEMVERVKLVSSENAQLRAEISAIKDRLATVERIVTDSSYRLDREIDALRGPAN
;
A
#
# COMPACT_ATOMS: atom_id res chain seq x y z
N MET A 1 -7.89 33.22 -56.30
CA MET A 1 -6.47 33.52 -56.04
C MET A 1 -5.87 32.32 -55.35
N VAL A 2 -5.07 31.53 -56.05
CA VAL A 2 -4.42 30.32 -55.50
C VAL A 2 -3.10 30.81 -54.89
N ILE A 3 -2.96 30.72 -53.56
CA ILE A 3 -1.71 31.12 -52.92
C ILE A 3 -0.65 30.04 -53.25
N PRO A 4 0.51 30.42 -53.81
CA PRO A 4 1.55 29.46 -54.18
C PRO A 4 2.11 28.79 -52.92
N PHE A 5 2.31 27.47 -52.98
CA PHE A 5 2.78 26.65 -51.85
C PHE A 5 4.09 27.17 -51.25
N GLU A 6 4.99 27.72 -52.08
CA GLU A 6 6.26 28.29 -51.64
C GLU A 6 6.12 29.52 -50.74
N ALA A 7 5.01 30.26 -50.85
CA ALA A 7 4.73 31.39 -49.96
C ALA A 7 4.17 30.95 -48.60
N ILE A 8 3.53 29.78 -48.54
CA ILE A 8 2.90 29.25 -47.32
C ILE A 8 3.88 28.39 -46.52
N ALA A 9 4.71 27.60 -47.20
CA ALA A 9 5.65 26.67 -46.59
C ALA A 9 6.52 27.27 -45.47
N PRO A 10 7.18 28.44 -45.63
CA PRO A 10 7.99 29.02 -44.55
C PRO A 10 7.15 29.49 -43.36
N VAL A 11 5.98 30.06 -43.63
CA VAL A 11 5.05 30.54 -42.58
C VAL A 11 4.48 29.37 -41.79
N ALA A 12 4.05 28.31 -42.47
CA ALA A 12 3.54 27.10 -41.85
C ALA A 12 4.60 26.41 -40.98
N THR A 13 5.85 26.38 -41.44
CA THR A 13 6.98 25.82 -40.69
C THR A 13 7.25 26.63 -39.42
N LEU A 14 7.27 27.95 -39.52
CA LEU A 14 7.46 28.85 -38.36
C LEU A 14 6.35 28.67 -37.31
N VAL A 15 5.10 28.63 -37.76
CA VAL A 15 3.93 28.43 -36.88
C VAL A 15 3.96 27.04 -36.22
N GLY A 16 4.34 26.01 -36.98
CA GLY A 16 4.50 24.64 -36.45
C GLY A 16 5.54 24.56 -35.34
N LEU A 17 6.71 25.19 -35.54
CA LEU A 17 7.76 25.23 -34.52
C LEU A 17 7.34 26.04 -33.29
N ALA A 18 6.66 27.18 -33.49
CA ALA A 18 6.15 27.99 -32.38
C ALA A 18 5.07 27.25 -31.56
N ALA A 19 4.21 26.48 -32.21
CA ALA A 19 3.19 25.68 -31.54
C ALA A 19 3.80 24.57 -30.66
N VAL A 20 4.81 23.85 -31.18
CA VAL A 20 5.55 22.83 -30.42
C VAL A 20 6.28 23.46 -29.24
N GLY A 21 6.97 24.60 -29.47
CA GLY A 21 7.65 25.34 -28.42
C GLY A 21 6.69 25.81 -27.31
N GLY A 22 5.52 26.34 -27.68
CA GLY A 22 4.48 26.74 -26.73
C GLY A 22 3.92 25.57 -25.92
N TRP A 23 3.71 24.41 -26.53
CA TRP A 23 3.25 23.20 -25.83
C TRP A 23 4.28 22.65 -24.84
N VAL A 24 5.56 22.62 -25.24
CA VAL A 24 6.66 22.21 -24.34
C VAL A 24 6.80 23.20 -23.19
N PHE A 25 6.74 24.50 -23.47
CA PHE A 25 6.84 25.54 -22.44
C PHE A 25 5.71 25.48 -21.42
N THR A 26 4.46 25.30 -21.88
CA THR A 26 3.30 25.16 -20.99
C THR A 26 3.37 23.87 -20.16
N THR A 27 3.85 22.77 -20.73
CA THR A 27 4.09 21.51 -20.01
C THR A 27 5.19 21.67 -18.97
N TRP A 28 6.31 22.32 -19.32
CA TRP A 28 7.39 22.63 -18.39
C TRP A 28 6.93 23.52 -17.23
N LEU A 29 6.11 24.54 -17.51
CA LEU A 29 5.57 25.44 -16.50
C LEU A 29 4.59 24.72 -15.56
N ARG A 30 3.76 23.81 -16.08
CA ARG A 30 2.88 22.95 -15.26
C ARG A 30 3.67 22.03 -14.33
N ILE A 31 4.75 21.42 -14.84
CA ILE A 31 5.66 20.58 -14.05
C ILE A 31 6.33 21.40 -12.94
N LYS A 32 6.88 22.58 -13.29
CA LYS A 32 7.60 23.45 -12.34
C LYS A 32 6.69 24.05 -11.27
N ASN A 33 5.45 24.41 -11.62
CA ASN A 33 4.47 24.98 -10.69
C ASN A 33 3.65 23.92 -9.94
N GLY A 34 3.93 22.63 -10.11
CA GLY A 34 3.34 21.56 -9.32
C GLY A 34 1.86 21.31 -9.58
N TYR A 35 1.36 21.68 -10.78
CA TYR A 35 0.04 21.23 -11.20
C TYR A 35 0.09 19.72 -11.44
N PRO A 36 -0.84 18.95 -10.88
CA PRO A 36 -0.85 17.51 -11.10
C PRO A 36 -0.98 17.26 -12.59
N LEU A 37 0.00 16.55 -13.16
CA LEU A 37 -0.14 16.00 -14.50
C LEU A 37 -1.23 14.93 -14.39
N GLU A 38 -2.46 15.30 -14.76
CA GLU A 38 -3.54 14.33 -14.93
C GLU A 38 -3.09 13.32 -15.97
N ASN A 39 -2.82 12.10 -15.54
CA ASN A 39 -2.95 10.97 -16.44
C ASN A 39 -4.43 10.90 -16.86
N SER A 40 -4.71 10.35 -18.05
CA SER A 40 -6.07 10.21 -18.60
C SER A 40 -7.00 9.28 -17.79
N TRP A 41 -6.72 9.08 -16.50
CA TRP A 41 -7.43 8.25 -15.54
C TRP A 41 -7.49 8.89 -14.15
N GLY A 42 -7.50 10.23 -14.08
CA GLY A 42 -7.96 10.97 -12.89
C GLY A 42 -7.13 10.78 -11.61
N LYS A 43 -5.90 10.26 -11.69
CA LYS A 43 -4.98 10.26 -10.55
C LYS A 43 -3.90 11.31 -10.76
N SER A 44 -4.02 12.39 -10.00
CA SER A 44 -2.95 13.35 -9.76
C SER A 44 -1.69 12.63 -9.29
N VAL A 45 -0.71 12.47 -10.18
CA VAL A 45 0.64 12.10 -9.77
C VAL A 45 1.25 13.37 -9.17
N TYR A 46 1.15 13.51 -7.85
CA TYR A 46 1.92 14.51 -7.11
C TYR A 46 3.30 13.92 -6.78
N PRO A 47 4.39 14.37 -7.43
CA PRO A 47 5.75 14.00 -7.02
C PRO A 47 6.17 14.85 -5.82
N LYS A 48 5.43 14.77 -4.70
CA LYS A 48 5.72 15.50 -3.44
C LYS A 48 5.33 14.71 -2.19
N GLN A 49 5.61 13.40 -2.13
CA GLN A 49 5.39 12.62 -0.91
C GLN A 49 6.23 11.32 -0.88
N ASN A 50 7.55 11.44 -0.83
CA ASN A 50 8.41 10.27 -0.59
C ASN A 50 9.09 10.26 0.78
N GLU A 51 9.07 11.35 1.55
CA GLU A 51 9.65 11.33 2.92
C GLU A 51 8.57 11.01 3.96
N GLU A 52 7.47 11.79 4.02
CA GLU A 52 6.38 11.52 4.97
C GLU A 52 5.65 10.19 4.75
N MET A 53 5.53 9.75 3.49
CA MET A 53 4.91 8.45 3.20
C MET A 53 5.84 7.29 3.58
N VAL A 54 7.15 7.45 3.41
CA VAL A 54 8.13 6.43 3.83
C VAL A 54 8.22 6.38 5.36
N GLU A 55 8.13 7.51 6.05
CA GLU A 55 8.03 7.54 7.51
C GLU A 55 6.74 6.89 8.01
N ARG A 56 5.58 7.18 7.39
CA ARG A 56 4.31 6.51 7.73
C ARG A 56 4.35 5.01 7.44
N VAL A 57 4.96 4.57 6.34
CA VAL A 57 5.14 3.14 6.04
C VAL A 57 6.04 2.47 7.08
N LYS A 58 7.09 3.16 7.55
CA LYS A 58 7.98 2.65 8.59
C LYS A 58 7.27 2.53 9.95
N LEU A 59 6.46 3.52 10.33
CA LEU A 59 5.64 3.48 11.55
C LEU A 59 4.62 2.33 11.50
N VAL A 60 3.84 2.22 10.41
CA VAL A 60 2.85 1.14 10.23
C VAL A 60 3.52 -0.24 10.16
N SER A 61 4.71 -0.35 9.56
CA SER A 61 5.46 -1.61 9.57
C SER A 61 5.91 -2.01 10.98
N SER A 62 6.24 -1.03 11.84
CA SER A 62 6.58 -1.29 13.24
C SER A 62 5.35 -1.74 14.04
N GLU A 63 4.20 -1.09 13.85
CA GLU A 63 2.94 -1.47 14.49
C GLU A 63 2.52 -2.89 14.09
N ASN A 64 2.64 -3.24 12.81
CA ASN A 64 2.36 -4.60 12.33
C ASN A 64 3.30 -5.65 12.95
N ALA A 65 4.56 -5.33 13.19
CA ALA A 65 5.50 -6.24 13.85
C ALA A 65 5.12 -6.45 15.33
N GLN A 66 4.71 -5.39 16.03
CA GLN A 66 4.25 -5.46 17.43
C GLN A 66 2.96 -6.26 17.56
N LEU A 67 1.97 -6.01 16.71
CA LEU A 67 0.71 -6.77 16.69
C LEU A 67 0.95 -8.26 16.44
N ARG A 68 1.88 -8.60 15.55
CA ARG A 68 2.25 -10.01 15.30
C ARG A 68 2.89 -10.66 16.52
N ALA A 69 3.73 -9.94 17.25
CA ALA A 69 4.33 -10.43 18.49
C ALA A 69 3.28 -10.64 19.58
N GLU A 70 2.34 -9.70 19.74
CA GLU A 70 1.24 -9.82 20.70
C GLU A 70 0.33 -11.00 20.38
N ILE A 71 -0.04 -11.18 19.11
CA ILE A 71 -0.79 -12.36 18.65
C ILE A 71 -0.02 -13.66 18.93
N SER A 72 1.30 -13.68 18.74
CA SER A 72 2.12 -14.85 19.07
C SER A 72 2.05 -15.20 20.56
N ALA A 73 2.18 -14.21 21.44
CA ALA A 73 2.10 -14.42 22.88
C ALA A 73 0.72 -14.92 23.33
N ILE A 74 -0.36 -14.43 22.69
CA ILE A 74 -1.72 -14.92 22.93
C ILE A 74 -1.85 -16.38 22.49
N LYS A 75 -1.31 -16.76 21.32
CA LYS A 75 -1.33 -18.15 20.84
C LYS A 75 -0.61 -19.10 21.80
N ASP A 76 0.56 -18.72 22.31
CA ASP A 76 1.32 -19.55 23.26
C ASP A 76 0.54 -19.80 24.57
N ARG A 77 -0.16 -18.76 25.04
CA ARG A 77 -1.05 -18.86 26.19
C ARG A 77 -2.26 -19.75 25.91
N LEU A 78 -2.88 -19.61 24.74
CA LEU A 78 -4.00 -20.47 24.33
C LEU A 78 -3.58 -21.95 24.26
N ALA A 79 -2.41 -22.25 23.68
CA ALA A 79 -1.87 -23.61 23.66
C ALA A 79 -1.61 -24.16 25.08
N THR A 80 -1.13 -23.30 25.99
CA THR A 80 -0.96 -23.68 27.41
C THR A 80 -2.31 -23.98 28.08
N VAL A 81 -3.32 -23.17 27.83
CA VAL A 81 -4.68 -23.37 28.35
C VAL A 81 -5.30 -24.65 27.78
N GLU A 82 -5.18 -24.87 26.48
CA GLU A 82 -5.64 -26.10 25.80
C GLU A 82 -5.04 -27.35 26.45
N ARG A 83 -3.73 -27.33 26.72
CA ARG A 83 -3.04 -28.42 27.42
C ARG A 83 -3.58 -28.62 28.84
N ILE A 84 -3.78 -27.55 29.61
CA ILE A 84 -4.33 -27.66 30.98
C ILE A 84 -5.73 -28.27 30.97
N VAL A 85 -6.61 -27.78 30.10
CA VAL A 85 -8.00 -28.25 30.02
C VAL A 85 -8.03 -29.72 29.59
N THR A 86 -7.20 -30.09 28.62
CA THR A 86 -7.12 -31.46 28.10
C THR A 86 -6.50 -32.41 29.12
N ASP A 87 -5.32 -32.10 29.66
CA ASP A 87 -4.62 -32.97 30.62
C ASP A 87 -5.37 -33.10 31.95
N SER A 88 -6.00 -32.03 32.43
CA SER A 88 -6.74 -32.06 33.70
C SER A 88 -7.98 -32.93 33.64
N SER A 89 -8.69 -32.94 32.50
CA SER A 89 -9.87 -33.80 32.28
C SER A 89 -9.48 -35.28 32.31
N TYR A 90 -8.45 -35.67 31.56
CA TYR A 90 -7.98 -37.07 31.56
C TYR A 90 -7.43 -37.52 32.91
N ARG A 91 -6.81 -36.62 33.69
CA ARG A 91 -6.33 -36.94 35.03
C ARG A 91 -7.50 -37.16 35.99
N LEU A 92 -8.52 -36.31 35.94
CA LEU A 92 -9.72 -36.43 36.78
C LEU A 92 -10.48 -37.73 36.48
N ASP A 93 -10.67 -38.07 35.20
CA ASP A 93 -11.34 -39.33 34.82
C ASP A 93 -10.61 -40.56 35.37
N ARG A 94 -9.27 -40.58 35.27
CA ARG A 94 -8.44 -41.64 35.86
C ARG A 94 -8.55 -41.70 37.39
N GLU A 95 -8.58 -40.54 38.06
CA GLU A 95 -8.76 -40.48 39.52
C GLU A 95 -10.15 -40.98 39.93
N ILE A 96 -11.20 -40.66 39.17
CA ILE A 96 -12.56 -41.15 39.40
C ILE A 96 -12.64 -42.67 39.25
N ASP A 97 -12.06 -43.24 38.18
CA ASP A 97 -12.06 -44.69 37.98
C ASP A 97 -11.26 -45.43 39.05
N ALA A 98 -10.16 -44.85 39.52
CA ALA A 98 -9.40 -45.41 40.65
C ALA A 98 -10.19 -45.41 41.96
N LEU A 99 -11.03 -44.38 42.20
CA LEU A 99 -11.90 -44.29 43.37
C LEU A 99 -13.13 -45.21 43.28
N ARG A 100 -13.55 -45.61 42.08
CA ARG A 100 -14.69 -46.51 41.90
C ARG A 100 -14.45 -47.93 42.41
N GLY A 101 -13.20 -48.38 42.52
CA GLY A 101 -12.81 -49.66 43.10
C GLY A 101 -13.47 -50.88 42.41
N PRO A 102 -13.12 -52.13 42.79
CA PRO A 102 -13.91 -53.29 42.39
C PRO A 102 -15.28 -53.16 43.04
N ALA A 103 -16.34 -53.08 42.23
CA ALA A 103 -17.70 -53.19 42.73
C ALA A 103 -17.82 -54.52 43.49
N ASN A 104 -18.01 -54.43 44.82
CA ASN A 104 -18.38 -55.57 45.66
C ASN A 104 -19.80 -56.04 45.31
#